data_AF-A0A1F4HLP5-F1
#
_entry.id   AF-A0A1F4HLP5-F1
#
_cell.length_a   1.000
_cell.length_b   1.000
_cell.length_c   1.000
_cell.angle_alpha   90.00
_cell.angle_beta   90.00
_cell.angle_gamma   90.00
#
_symmetry.space_group_name_H-M   'P 1'
#
loop_
_entity.id
_entity.type
_entity.pdbx_description
1 polymer ?
#
loop_
_entity_poly.entity_id
_entity_poly.type
_entity_poly.pdbx_seq_one_letter_code
_entity_poly.pdbx_strand_id
1 'polypeptide(L)'
;MTHALFSARFAGVLAAASCAALLTACASSTPLLDANFGNAVRQARMDQTLNPNASANRDPVLGIDGKAGAAAQERYQESFRAPPQTFEVIKATAN
;
A
#
# COMPACT_ATOMS: atom_id res chain seq x y z
N MET A 1 58.85 0.11 -26.88
CA MET A 1 58.18 -0.90 -26.02
C MET A 1 57.37 -0.30 -24.87
N THR A 2 57.67 0.93 -24.41
CA THR A 2 56.95 1.64 -23.33
C THR A 2 55.53 2.11 -23.72
N HIS A 3 55.30 2.50 -24.97
CA HIS A 3 53.98 2.95 -25.46
C HIS A 3 52.92 1.83 -25.51
N ALA A 4 53.33 0.58 -25.80
CA ALA A 4 52.42 -0.57 -25.84
C ALA A 4 51.94 -0.98 -24.43
N LEU A 5 52.80 -0.86 -23.42
CA LEU A 5 52.46 -1.10 -22.02
C LEU A 5 51.52 0.00 -21.48
N PHE A 6 51.71 1.25 -21.90
CA PHE A 6 50.80 2.34 -21.53
C PHE A 6 49.40 2.14 -22.13
N SER A 7 49.31 1.74 -23.41
CA SER A 7 48.04 1.45 -24.08
C SER A 7 47.28 0.28 -23.46
N ALA A 8 47.98 -0.79 -23.07
CA ALA A 8 47.37 -1.96 -22.43
C ALA A 8 46.84 -1.63 -21.01
N ARG A 9 47.55 -0.80 -20.24
CA ARG A 9 47.09 -0.34 -18.92
C ARG A 9 45.91 0.62 -19.05
N PHE A 10 45.89 1.48 -20.07
CA PHE A 10 44.78 2.38 -20.34
C PHE A 10 43.51 1.60 -20.73
N ALA A 11 43.64 0.57 -21.57
CA ALA A 11 42.53 -0.31 -21.94
C ALA A 11 41.96 -1.08 -20.73
N GLY A 12 42.82 -1.58 -19.83
CA GLY A 12 42.39 -2.24 -18.60
C GLY A 12 41.63 -1.32 -17.63
N VAL A 13 42.07 -0.07 -17.48
CA VAL A 13 41.37 0.93 -16.66
C VAL A 13 40.00 1.28 -17.28
N LEU A 14 39.94 1.43 -18.60
CA LEU A 14 38.69 1.74 -19.29
C LEU A 14 37.66 0.61 -19.17
N ALA A 15 38.09 -0.65 -19.28
CA ALA A 15 37.25 -1.83 -19.09
C ALA A 15 36.76 -1.99 -17.64
N ALA A 16 37.60 -1.69 -16.65
CA ALA A 16 37.20 -1.71 -15.25
C ALA A 16 36.18 -0.58 -14.94
N ALA A 17 36.39 0.62 -15.49
CA ALA A 17 35.48 1.75 -15.31
C ALA A 17 34.11 1.52 -15.97
N SER A 18 34.08 0.90 -17.17
CA SER A 18 32.81 0.55 -17.83
C SER A 18 32.05 -0.53 -17.07
N CYS A 19 32.73 -1.57 -16.56
CA CYS A 19 32.12 -2.56 -15.67
C CYS A 19 31.54 -1.94 -14.39
N ALA A 20 32.27 -1.01 -13.75
CA ALA A 20 31.81 -0.31 -12.56
C ALA A 20 30.57 0.57 -12.84
N ALA A 21 30.54 1.27 -13.98
CA ALA A 21 29.39 2.08 -14.38
C ALA A 21 28.13 1.22 -14.63
N LEU A 22 28.29 0.05 -15.28
CA LEU A 22 27.19 -0.90 -15.53
C LEU A 22 26.62 -1.48 -14.22
N LEU A 23 27.45 -1.70 -13.20
CA LEU A 23 27.00 -2.18 -11.87
C LEU A 23 26.14 -1.13 -11.14
N THR A 24 26.43 0.16 -11.32
CA THR A 24 25.66 1.25 -10.69
C THR A 24 24.39 1.63 -11.47
N ALA A 25 24.25 1.20 -12.72
CA ALA A 25 23.10 1.55 -13.56
C ALA A 25 21.76 1.00 -13.05
N CYS A 26 21.79 -0.08 -12.26
CA CYS A 26 20.61 -0.68 -11.64
C CYS A 26 20.22 -0.03 -10.31
N ALA A 27 21.11 0.75 -9.69
CA ALA A 27 20.86 1.43 -8.43
C ALA A 27 20.38 2.85 -8.70
N SER A 28 19.11 3.00 -9.11
CA SER A 28 18.51 4.34 -9.21
C SER A 28 18.15 4.86 -7.83
N SER A 29 18.64 6.05 -7.46
CA SER A 29 18.12 6.75 -6.28
C SER A 29 16.62 6.99 -6.43
N THR A 30 15.87 6.85 -5.34
CA THR A 30 14.40 6.99 -5.32
C THR A 30 13.94 8.24 -4.53
N PRO A 31 14.49 9.44 -4.80
CA PRO A 31 14.29 10.60 -3.92
C PRO A 31 12.81 11.01 -3.77
N LEU A 32 12.00 10.86 -4.82
CA LEU A 32 10.57 11.15 -4.76
C LEU A 32 9.80 10.11 -3.95
N LEU A 33 10.12 8.82 -4.11
CA LEU A 33 9.47 7.74 -3.37
C LEU A 33 9.82 7.83 -1.88
N ASP A 34 11.10 8.04 -1.56
CA ASP A 34 11.61 8.14 -0.20
C ASP A 34 10.98 9.35 0.52
N ALA A 35 10.89 10.49 -0.17
CA ALA A 35 10.26 11.69 0.37
C ALA A 35 8.75 11.52 0.63
N ASN A 36 8.07 10.66 -0.13
CA ASN A 36 6.62 10.45 -0.04
C ASN A 36 6.22 9.14 0.67
N PHE A 37 7.19 8.38 1.17
CA PHE A 37 6.94 7.06 1.70
C PHE A 37 5.90 7.09 2.83
N GLY A 38 4.81 6.33 2.65
CA GLY A 38 3.71 6.24 3.61
C GLY A 38 2.67 7.37 3.55
N ASN A 39 2.81 8.37 2.66
CA ASN A 39 1.80 9.43 2.52
C ASN A 39 0.41 8.87 2.20
N ALA A 40 0.33 7.88 1.31
CA ALA A 40 -0.93 7.23 0.94
C ALA A 40 -1.63 6.57 2.15
N VAL A 41 -0.88 5.89 3.02
CA VAL A 41 -1.45 5.23 4.21
C VAL A 41 -1.88 6.26 5.25
N ARG A 42 -1.09 7.33 5.45
CA ARG A 42 -1.47 8.44 6.33
C ARG A 42 -2.75 9.12 5.84
N GLN A 43 -2.87 9.35 4.53
CA GLN A 43 -4.06 9.92 3.93
C GLN A 43 -5.27 9.00 4.11
N ALA A 44 -5.15 7.72 3.75
CA ALA A 44 -6.23 6.76 3.93
C ALA A 44 -6.68 6.66 5.40
N ARG A 45 -5.74 6.72 6.35
CA ARG A 45 -6.07 6.76 7.78
C ARG A 45 -6.90 8.00 8.13
N MET A 46 -6.52 9.18 7.64
CA MET A 46 -7.28 10.40 7.89
C MET A 46 -8.69 10.30 7.29
N ASP A 47 -8.80 9.80 6.06
CA ASP A 47 -10.09 9.62 5.37
C ASP A 47 -10.99 8.57 6.06
N GLN A 48 -10.40 7.55 6.70
CA GLN A 48 -11.12 6.53 7.47
C GLN A 48 -11.37 6.93 8.92
N THR A 49 -10.79 8.03 9.41
CA THR A 49 -10.98 8.49 10.79
C THR A 49 -12.25 9.33 10.87
N LEU A 50 -13.34 8.71 11.35
CA LEU A 50 -14.63 9.37 11.47
C LEU A 50 -14.62 10.60 12.40
N ASN A 51 -13.92 10.51 13.53
CA ASN A 51 -13.79 11.61 14.48
C ASN A 51 -12.39 11.62 15.11
N PRO A 52 -11.48 12.52 14.68
CA PRO A 52 -10.12 12.59 15.23
C PRO A 52 -10.07 13.07 16.69
N ASN A 53 -11.12 13.74 17.18
CA ASN A 53 -11.19 14.25 18.56
C ASN A 53 -11.97 13.31 19.50
N ALA A 54 -12.28 12.08 19.07
CA ALA A 54 -13.10 11.15 19.85
C ALA A 54 -12.53 10.87 21.25
N SER A 55 -11.21 10.86 21.42
CA SER A 55 -10.55 10.62 22.71
C SER A 55 -10.73 11.75 23.73
N ALA A 56 -11.04 12.97 23.28
CA ALA A 56 -11.30 14.10 24.16
C ALA A 56 -12.75 14.11 24.70
N ASN A 57 -13.64 13.33 24.07
CA ASN A 57 -15.02 13.22 24.53
C ASN A 57 -15.08 12.38 25.83
N ARG A 58 -15.65 12.97 26.88
CA ARG A 58 -15.85 12.32 28.19
C ARG A 58 -17.29 11.86 28.43
N ASP A 59 -18.18 12.11 27.47
CA ASP A 59 -19.56 11.65 27.55
C ASP A 59 -19.61 10.12 27.61
N PRO A 60 -20.54 9.54 28.39
CA PRO A 60 -20.71 8.10 28.44
C PRO A 60 -21.11 7.59 27.05
N VAL A 61 -20.46 6.51 26.61
CA VAL A 61 -20.82 5.85 25.34
C VAL A 61 -22.22 5.28 25.49
N LEU A 62 -23.16 5.79 24.68
CA LEU A 62 -24.47 5.17 24.50
C LEU A 62 -24.26 3.87 23.73
N GLY A 63 -24.18 2.76 24.46
CA GLY A 63 -24.00 1.43 23.88
C GLY A 63 -25.18 1.00 23.01
N ILE A 64 -25.11 -0.23 22.54
CA ILE A 64 -26.16 -0.90 21.78
C ILE A 64 -27.19 -1.51 22.75
N ASP A 65 -28.48 -1.36 22.45
CA ASP A 65 -29.56 -2.04 23.20
C ASP A 65 -29.38 -3.56 23.14
N GLY A 66 -29.68 -4.25 24.25
CA GLY A 66 -29.45 -5.68 24.37
C GLY A 66 -30.16 -6.52 23.30
N LYS A 67 -31.39 -6.15 22.90
CA LYS A 67 -32.14 -6.87 21.85
C LYS A 67 -31.52 -6.61 20.47
N ALA A 68 -31.10 -5.37 20.22
CA ALA A 68 -30.37 -5.04 19.00
C ALA A 68 -29.05 -5.81 18.92
N GLY A 69 -28.35 -5.97 20.04
CA GLY A 69 -27.11 -6.75 20.13
C GLY A 69 -27.32 -8.24 19.84
N ALA A 70 -28.35 -8.83 20.43
CA ALA A 70 -28.73 -10.21 20.16
C ALA A 70 -29.07 -10.43 18.68
N ALA A 71 -29.90 -9.57 18.09
CA ALA A 71 -30.27 -9.65 16.68
C ALA A 71 -29.07 -9.46 15.74
N ALA A 72 -28.11 -8.59 16.09
CA ALA A 72 -26.89 -8.41 15.31
C ALA A 72 -26.02 -9.67 15.30
N GLN A 73 -25.87 -10.34 16.45
CA GLN A 73 -25.14 -11.61 16.57
C GLN A 73 -25.83 -12.74 15.83
N GLU A 74 -27.16 -12.82 15.90
CA GLU A 74 -27.96 -13.81 15.17
C GLU A 74 -27.76 -13.66 13.66
N ARG A 75 -27.94 -12.45 13.11
CA ARG A 75 -27.70 -12.16 11.68
C ARG A 75 -26.27 -12.48 11.25
N TYR A 76 -25.28 -12.18 12.10
CA TYR A 76 -23.89 -12.52 11.82
C TYR A 76 -23.73 -14.03 11.65
N GLN A 77 -24.29 -14.84 12.57
CA GLN A 77 -24.24 -16.30 12.45
C GLN A 77 -25.00 -16.82 11.23
N GLU A 78 -26.19 -16.28 10.94
CA GLU A 78 -26.99 -16.64 9.77
C GLU A 78 -26.28 -16.34 8.44
N SER A 79 -25.46 -15.29 8.39
CA SER A 79 -24.68 -14.92 7.20
C SER A 79 -23.71 -16.02 6.74
N PHE A 80 -23.32 -16.95 7.63
CA PHE A 80 -22.48 -18.10 7.32
C PHE A 80 -23.30 -19.38 7.04
N ARG A 81 -24.61 -19.38 7.27
CA ARG A 81 -25.49 -20.55 7.07
C ARG A 81 -26.11 -20.59 5.67
N ALA A 82 -26.38 -19.44 5.07
CA ALA A 82 -26.97 -19.34 3.74
C ALA A 82 -25.95 -18.70 2.76
N PRO A 83 -25.83 -19.23 1.52
CA PRO A 83 -25.08 -18.53 0.48
C PRO A 83 -25.64 -17.10 0.32
N PRO A 84 -24.80 -16.07 0.17
CA PRO A 84 -25.28 -14.72 -0.06
C PRO A 84 -26.21 -14.71 -1.27
N GLN A 85 -27.34 -13.99 -1.16
CA GLN A 85 -28.28 -13.88 -2.27
C GLN A 85 -27.56 -13.31 -3.49
N THR A 86 -27.53 -14.07 -4.58
CA THR A 86 -26.95 -13.61 -5.84
C THR A 86 -27.91 -12.62 -6.48
N PHE A 87 -27.50 -11.38 -6.65
CA PHE A 87 -28.23 -10.42 -7.47
C PHE A 87 -27.91 -10.66 -8.95
N GLU A 88 -28.92 -10.85 -9.80
CA GLU A 88 -28.75 -10.92 -11.25
C GLU A 88 -28.40 -9.52 -11.79
N VAL A 89 -27.13 -9.31 -12.14
CA VAL A 89 -26.59 -8.03 -12.66
C VAL A 89 -27.24 -7.61 -14.02
N ILE A 90 -27.93 -8.50 -14.72
CA ILE A 90 -28.33 -8.31 -16.14
C ILE A 90 -29.75 -7.76 -16.34
N LYS A 91 -30.61 -7.68 -15.31
CA LYS A 91 -32.01 -7.18 -15.49
C LYS A 91 -32.27 -5.74 -15.01
N ALA A 92 -31.27 -5.08 -14.42
CA ALA A 92 -31.47 -3.75 -13.82
C ALA A 92 -31.47 -2.57 -14.84
N THR A 93 -31.18 -2.81 -16.12
CA THR A 93 -31.12 -1.76 -17.15
C THR A 93 -32.10 -1.96 -18.32
N ALA A 94 -33.07 -2.86 -18.19
CA ALA A 94 -34.13 -3.05 -19.18
C ALA A 94 -35.43 -2.38 -18.73
N ASN A 95 -35.41 -1.05 -18.63
CA ASN A 95 -36.61 -0.21 -18.76
C ASN A 95 -36.20 1.18 -19.28
#